data_AF-A0A553N3A7-F1
#
_entry.id   AF-A0A553N3A7-F1
#
_cell.length_a   1.000
_cell.length_b   1.000
_cell.length_c   1.000
_cell.angle_alpha   90.00
_cell.angle_beta   90.00
_cell.angle_gamma   90.00
#
_symmetry.space_group_name_H-M   'P 1'
#
loop_
_entity.id
_entity.type
_entity.pdbx_description
1 polymer ?
#
loop_
_entity_poly.entity_id
_entity_poly.type
_entity_poly.pdbx_seq_one_letter_code
_entity_poly.pdbx_strand_id
1 'polypeptide(L)'
;MAAPVRGMAGSSSLGNTTSFQKRTNRKLVSIPGTRLSVQNGQLLVSSGVSSLDYVIGGGLAVGSLLLVEEDHYASYSHILLKYFLAEGIVCGHEVFLASAGDHPEEIMQELPSPILDDVGRLKPDEGQSLLREDSENPEAMKIAWRYQNQPKVQTALASSARFGHYYDASKTMDPELRQTTKCHSFYQSQVTPETTGSRKEVNER
;
A
#
# COMPACT_ATOMS: atom_id res chain seq x y z
N MET A 1 -4.21 -66.80 -49.55
CA MET A 1 -5.16 -66.06 -50.42
C MET A 1 -6.19 -65.44 -49.49
N ALA A 2 -6.57 -64.16 -49.50
CA ALA A 2 -6.40 -63.08 -50.44
C ALA A 2 -6.42 -61.74 -49.67
N ALA A 3 -5.75 -60.72 -50.20
CA ALA A 3 -6.07 -59.31 -49.90
C ALA A 3 -7.08 -58.82 -50.95
N PRO A 4 -7.88 -57.78 -50.64
CA PRO A 4 -7.72 -56.54 -51.42
C PRO A 4 -7.93 -55.20 -50.67
N VAL A 5 -7.05 -54.25 -51.04
CA VAL A 5 -7.11 -52.79 -51.27
C VAL A 5 -8.27 -51.86 -50.79
N ARG A 6 -7.84 -50.82 -50.03
CA ARG A 6 -7.81 -49.35 -50.28
C ARG A 6 -9.13 -48.52 -50.37
N GLY A 7 -9.22 -47.51 -49.48
CA GLY A 7 -9.98 -46.25 -49.66
C GLY A 7 -9.82 -45.35 -48.41
N MET A 8 -8.90 -44.39 -48.35
CA MET A 8 -8.89 -42.99 -48.84
C MET A 8 -9.43 -41.96 -47.82
N ALA A 9 -8.57 -40.98 -47.54
CA ALA A 9 -8.84 -39.63 -47.03
C ALA A 9 -9.43 -39.46 -45.61
N GLY A 10 -8.55 -39.39 -44.61
CA GLY A 10 -8.75 -38.56 -43.43
C GLY A 10 -7.61 -37.56 -43.37
N SER A 11 -7.90 -36.29 -43.69
CA SER A 11 -6.94 -35.19 -43.63
C SER A 11 -6.33 -35.10 -42.23
N SER A 12 -5.07 -35.48 -42.10
CA SER A 12 -4.26 -35.09 -40.96
C SER A 12 -4.00 -33.59 -41.05
N SER A 13 -4.93 -32.78 -40.56
CA SER A 13 -4.55 -31.44 -40.13
C SER A 13 -3.64 -31.63 -38.92
N LEU A 14 -2.33 -31.69 -39.19
CA LEU A 14 -1.31 -31.34 -38.21
C LEU A 14 -1.50 -29.85 -37.90
N GLY A 15 -2.57 -29.53 -37.17
CA GLY A 15 -2.68 -28.28 -36.47
C GLY A 15 -1.62 -28.32 -35.39
N ASN A 16 -0.61 -27.45 -35.51
CA ASN A 16 0.42 -27.22 -34.51
C ASN A 16 -0.24 -26.94 -33.14
N THR A 17 -0.51 -27.99 -32.37
CA THR A 17 -0.82 -27.86 -30.95
C THR A 17 0.53 -27.72 -30.27
N THR A 18 0.94 -26.46 -30.08
CA THR A 18 2.13 -26.17 -29.31
C THR A 18 1.98 -26.82 -27.93
N SER A 19 2.98 -27.56 -27.48
CA SER A 19 3.02 -28.22 -26.16
C SER A 19 3.00 -27.24 -24.97
N PHE A 20 2.94 -25.93 -25.25
CA PHE A 20 2.64 -24.88 -24.28
C PHE A 20 1.20 -25.03 -23.76
N GLN A 21 1.01 -25.97 -22.84
CA GLN A 21 -0.15 -25.98 -21.98
C GLN A 21 -0.02 -24.76 -21.06
N LYS A 22 -0.88 -23.75 -21.26
CA LYS A 22 -1.06 -22.66 -20.29
C LYS A 22 -1.41 -23.32 -18.96
N ARG A 23 -0.45 -23.39 -18.04
CA ARG A 23 -0.69 -23.87 -16.68
C ARG A 23 -1.90 -23.12 -16.16
N THR A 24 -3.00 -23.86 -15.93
CA THR A 24 -4.20 -23.31 -15.31
C THR A 24 -3.74 -22.69 -14.01
N ASN A 25 -3.95 -21.38 -13.93
CA ASN A 25 -3.44 -20.52 -12.88
C ASN A 25 -3.88 -21.14 -11.54
N ARG A 26 -2.93 -21.66 -10.74
CA ARG A 26 -3.24 -21.96 -9.34
C ARG A 26 -3.82 -20.67 -8.79
N LYS A 27 -5.05 -20.68 -8.24
CA LYS A 27 -5.65 -19.47 -7.65
C LYS A 27 -4.62 -18.88 -6.70
N LEU A 28 -3.93 -17.82 -7.14
CA LEU A 28 -2.98 -17.11 -6.31
C LEU A 28 -3.81 -16.50 -5.19
N VAL A 29 -3.35 -16.64 -3.96
CA VAL A 29 -4.01 -16.04 -2.80
C VAL A 29 -3.98 -14.53 -3.03
N SER A 30 -5.15 -13.98 -3.33
CA SER A 30 -5.33 -12.55 -3.56
C SER A 30 -5.80 -11.93 -2.26
N ILE A 31 -4.86 -11.42 -1.47
CA ILE A 31 -5.17 -10.67 -0.25
C ILE A 31 -5.40 -9.21 -0.67
N PRO A 32 -6.50 -8.56 -0.26
CA PRO A 32 -6.70 -7.12 -0.47
C PRO A 32 -5.49 -6.33 0.02
N GLY A 33 -5.12 -5.23 -0.64
CA GLY A 33 -3.96 -4.41 -0.26
C GLY A 33 -2.60 -5.08 -0.46
N THR A 34 -2.53 -6.21 -1.17
CA THR A 34 -1.26 -6.85 -1.53
C THR A 34 -1.05 -6.91 -3.04
N ARG A 35 0.22 -6.87 -3.45
CA ARG A 35 0.61 -7.00 -4.86
C ARG A 35 1.74 -8.01 -4.99
N LEU A 36 1.70 -8.81 -6.06
CA LEU A 36 2.79 -9.72 -6.37
C LEU A 36 3.98 -8.93 -6.94
N SER A 37 5.17 -9.13 -6.37
CA SER A 37 6.43 -8.66 -6.92
C SER A 37 6.67 -9.30 -8.28
N VAL A 38 6.96 -8.46 -9.28
CA VAL A 38 7.30 -8.92 -10.64
C VAL A 38 8.64 -9.66 -10.71
N GLN A 39 9.53 -9.42 -9.74
CA GLN A 39 10.86 -10.02 -9.72
C GLN A 39 10.84 -11.43 -9.13
N ASN A 40 10.21 -11.58 -7.96
CA ASN A 40 10.33 -12.79 -7.16
C ASN A 40 9.00 -13.49 -6.88
N GLY A 41 7.87 -12.94 -7.34
CA GLY A 41 6.53 -13.48 -7.09
C GLY A 41 6.07 -13.43 -5.62
N GLN A 42 6.82 -12.77 -4.75
CA GLN A 42 6.46 -12.56 -3.34
C GLN A 42 5.32 -11.54 -3.21
N LEU A 43 4.47 -11.70 -2.20
CA LEU A 43 3.46 -10.70 -1.87
C LEU A 43 4.11 -9.50 -1.19
N LEU A 44 3.78 -8.31 -1.67
CA LEU A 44 4.21 -7.02 -1.15
C LEU A 44 3.00 -6.28 -0.57
N VAL A 45 3.24 -5.53 0.50
CA VAL A 45 2.31 -4.58 1.14
C VAL A 45 2.90 -3.18 1.03
N SER A 46 2.05 -2.18 0.85
CA SER A 46 2.45 -0.77 0.79
C SER A 46 2.90 -0.28 2.17
N SER A 47 3.97 0.51 2.23
CA SER A 47 4.36 1.20 3.46
C SER A 47 3.46 2.40 3.80
N GLY A 48 2.51 2.74 2.93
CA GLY A 48 1.75 4.00 2.94
C GLY A 48 2.52 5.16 2.32
N VAL A 49 3.81 4.98 2.01
CA VAL A 49 4.69 6.00 1.43
C VAL A 49 5.27 5.51 0.11
N SER A 50 4.70 5.98 -1.00
CA SER A 50 5.08 5.56 -2.36
C SER A 50 6.57 5.73 -2.68
N SER A 51 7.22 6.76 -2.14
CA SER A 51 8.66 6.98 -2.33
C SER A 51 9.51 5.94 -1.59
N LEU A 52 9.11 5.55 -0.38
CA LEU A 52 9.77 4.49 0.38
C LEU A 52 9.59 3.16 -0.32
N ASP A 53 8.35 2.83 -0.72
CA ASP A 53 8.04 1.63 -1.48
C ASP A 53 8.91 1.52 -2.73
N TYR A 54 9.09 2.62 -3.48
CA TYR A 54 9.95 2.63 -4.65
C TYR A 54 11.41 2.29 -4.31
N VAL A 55 11.96 2.88 -3.24
CA VAL A 55 13.34 2.65 -2.81
C VAL A 55 13.59 1.20 -2.37
N ILE A 56 12.63 0.58 -1.68
CA ILE A 56 12.76 -0.79 -1.15
C ILE A 56 12.40 -1.89 -2.15
N GLY A 57 12.15 -1.55 -3.42
CA GLY A 57 11.86 -2.54 -4.47
C GLY A 57 10.37 -2.77 -4.76
N GLY A 58 9.54 -1.77 -4.46
CA GLY A 58 8.11 -1.71 -4.80
C GLY A 58 7.15 -2.06 -3.67
N GLY A 59 7.62 -2.09 -2.42
CA GLY A 59 6.81 -2.38 -1.22
C GLY A 59 7.51 -3.32 -0.24
N LEU A 60 6.86 -3.56 0.90
CA LEU A 60 7.34 -4.45 1.96
C LEU A 60 6.90 -5.89 1.72
N ALA A 61 7.84 -6.83 1.72
CA ALA A 61 7.50 -8.24 1.55
C ALA A 61 6.73 -8.80 2.75
N VAL A 62 5.65 -9.54 2.51
CA VAL A 62 4.88 -10.20 3.57
C VAL A 62 5.77 -11.20 4.31
N GLY A 63 5.77 -11.12 5.64
CA GLY A 63 6.64 -11.94 6.50
C GLY A 63 8.05 -11.40 6.70
N SER A 64 8.32 -10.16 6.27
CA SER A 64 9.57 -9.45 6.56
C SER A 64 9.41 -8.47 7.72
N LEU A 65 10.54 -7.95 8.21
CA LEU A 65 10.61 -6.91 9.24
C LEU A 65 11.31 -5.67 8.65
N LEU A 66 10.69 -4.51 8.83
CA LEU A 66 11.30 -3.20 8.54
C LEU A 66 11.68 -2.55 9.86
N LEU A 67 12.96 -2.23 10.02
CA LEU A 67 13.47 -1.43 11.12
C LEU A 67 13.81 -0.03 10.61
N VAL A 68 13.25 0.99 11.25
CA VAL A 68 13.57 2.39 10.99
C VAL A 68 14.36 2.90 12.19
N GLU A 69 15.63 3.21 11.97
CA GLU A 69 16.46 3.90 12.95
C GLU A 69 16.38 5.41 12.69
N GLU A 70 16.25 6.19 13.75
CA GLU A 70 16.20 7.64 13.67
C GLU A 70 17.16 8.29 14.66
N ASP A 71 17.51 9.54 14.37
CA ASP A 71 18.27 10.39 15.28
C ASP A 71 17.45 10.84 16.50
N HIS A 72 18.04 11.75 17.28
CA HIS A 72 17.54 12.19 18.57
C HIS A 72 16.09 12.71 18.58
N TYR A 73 15.54 13.20 17.46
CA TYR A 73 14.23 13.86 17.45
C TYR A 73 13.05 12.96 17.06
N ALA A 74 13.31 11.71 16.64
CA ALA A 74 12.29 10.68 16.42
C ALA A 74 11.03 11.11 15.62
N SER A 75 11.10 12.15 14.78
CA SER A 75 9.92 12.75 14.15
C SER A 75 9.47 12.03 12.88
N TYR A 76 10.41 11.51 12.10
CA TYR A 76 10.17 10.84 10.82
C TYR A 76 9.80 9.36 10.97
N SER A 77 10.31 8.66 11.97
CA SER A 77 9.92 7.28 12.27
C SER A 77 8.47 7.22 12.75
N HIS A 78 8.05 8.19 13.58
CA HIS A 78 6.66 8.30 14.03
C HIS A 78 5.71 8.57 12.86
N ILE A 79 6.07 9.44 11.91
CA ILE A 79 5.22 9.66 10.74
C ILE A 79 5.19 8.41 9.85
N LEU A 80 6.32 7.75 9.59
CA LEU A 80 6.34 6.50 8.81
C LEU A 80 5.48 5.41 9.45
N LEU A 81 5.54 5.27 10.77
CA LEU A 81 4.67 4.35 11.53
C LEU A 81 3.20 4.69 11.31
N LYS A 82 2.80 5.96 11.48
CA LYS A 82 1.41 6.40 11.27
C LYS A 82 0.93 6.12 9.85
N TYR A 83 1.76 6.33 8.83
CA TYR A 83 1.43 6.01 7.45
C TYR A 83 1.25 4.50 7.23
N PHE A 84 2.12 3.68 7.82
CA PHE A 84 2.00 2.23 7.74
C PHE A 84 0.71 1.71 8.42
N LEU A 85 0.38 2.24 9.59
CA LEU A 85 -0.86 1.92 10.30
C LEU A 85 -2.09 2.37 9.49
N ALA A 86 -2.06 3.58 8.93
CA ALA A 86 -3.14 4.11 8.11
C ALA A 86 -3.38 3.24 6.85
N GLU A 87 -2.32 2.82 6.17
CA GLU A 87 -2.40 1.92 5.02
C GLU A 87 -3.00 0.57 5.38
N GLY A 88 -2.61 -0.01 6.53
CA GLY A 88 -3.22 -1.24 7.05
C GLY A 88 -4.72 -1.09 7.24
N ILE A 89 -5.19 0.00 7.85
CA ILE A 89 -6.61 0.26 8.07
C ILE A 89 -7.37 0.42 6.75
N VAL A 90 -6.85 1.24 5.82
CA VAL A 90 -7.51 1.50 4.54
C VAL A 90 -7.60 0.22 3.69
N CYS A 91 -6.59 -0.65 3.79
CA CYS A 91 -6.58 -1.95 3.12
C CYS A 91 -7.41 -3.03 3.83
N GLY A 92 -7.94 -2.75 5.03
CA GLY A 92 -8.72 -3.71 5.82
C GLY A 92 -7.87 -4.81 6.47
N HIS A 93 -6.59 -4.55 6.75
CA HIS A 93 -5.68 -5.48 7.44
C HIS A 93 -5.79 -5.33 8.95
N GLU A 94 -5.89 -6.44 9.69
CA GLU A 94 -5.82 -6.37 11.16
C GLU A 94 -4.48 -5.76 11.59
N VAL A 95 -4.54 -4.74 12.44
CA VAL A 95 -3.37 -3.97 12.87
C VAL A 95 -3.05 -4.29 14.32
N PHE A 96 -1.76 -4.47 14.62
CA PHE A 96 -1.25 -4.60 15.98
C PHE A 96 -0.26 -3.47 16.27
N LEU A 97 -0.55 -2.67 17.29
CA LEU A 97 0.28 -1.55 17.73
C LEU A 97 0.83 -1.82 19.14
N ALA A 98 2.12 -2.13 19.22
CA ALA A 98 2.84 -2.16 20.49
C ALA A 98 3.64 -0.88 20.68
N SER A 99 3.43 -0.21 21.82
CA SER A 99 4.18 0.98 22.19
C SER A 99 4.78 0.85 23.59
N ALA A 100 6.00 1.36 23.76
CA ALA A 100 6.67 1.55 25.04
C ALA A 100 6.92 3.03 25.37
N GLY A 101 6.52 3.94 24.47
CA GLY A 101 6.64 5.39 24.61
C GLY A 101 5.26 6.02 24.72
N ASP A 102 4.71 6.49 23.60
CA ASP A 102 3.40 7.15 23.53
C ASP A 102 2.25 6.17 23.73
N HIS A 103 1.10 6.66 24.20
CA HIS A 103 -0.05 5.79 24.38
C HIS A 103 -0.61 5.34 23.01
N PRO A 104 -0.91 4.04 22.77
CA PRO A 104 -1.39 3.57 21.48
C PRO A 104 -2.65 4.29 20.98
N GLU A 105 -3.54 4.72 21.89
CA GLU A 105 -4.75 5.45 21.50
C GLU A 105 -4.44 6.84 20.92
N GLU A 106 -3.42 7.53 21.42
CA GLU A 106 -2.98 8.83 20.92
C GLU A 106 -2.44 8.69 19.48
N ILE A 107 -1.58 7.68 19.25
CA ILE A 107 -1.05 7.36 17.92
C ILE A 107 -2.21 7.06 16.95
N MET A 108 -3.19 6.26 17.37
CA MET A 108 -4.34 5.87 16.56
C MET A 108 -5.32 7.04 16.28
N GLN A 109 -5.32 8.09 17.09
CA GLN A 109 -6.12 9.31 16.87
C GLN A 109 -5.47 10.26 15.86
N GLU A 110 -4.15 10.21 15.72
CA GLU A 110 -3.36 11.08 14.86
C GLU A 110 -3.01 10.46 13.49
N LEU A 111 -3.64 9.35 13.11
CA LEU A 111 -3.41 8.74 11.80
C LEU A 111 -3.84 9.70 10.68
N PRO A 112 -3.05 9.83 9.60
CA PRO A 112 -3.34 10.77 8.54
C PRO A 112 -4.56 10.32 7.69
N SER A 113 -5.33 11.27 7.18
CA SER A 113 -6.48 10.96 6.33
C SER A 113 -6.05 10.48 4.94
N PRO A 114 -6.63 9.39 4.41
CA PRO A 114 -6.37 9.00 3.04
C PRO A 114 -6.98 10.02 2.07
N ILE A 115 -6.23 10.36 1.02
CA ILE A 115 -6.71 11.09 -0.14
C ILE A 115 -7.41 10.07 -1.04
N LEU A 116 -8.70 9.89 -0.75
CA LEU A 116 -9.59 9.09 -1.59
C LEU A 116 -9.91 9.93 -2.83
N ASP A 117 -9.08 9.82 -3.85
CA ASP A 117 -9.48 10.29 -5.18
C ASP A 117 -10.67 9.41 -5.60
N ASP A 118 -11.85 9.99 -5.76
CA ASP A 118 -13.04 9.32 -6.30
C ASP A 118 -12.85 9.02 -7.80
N VAL A 119 -11.88 8.18 -8.13
CA VAL A 119 -11.60 7.68 -9.49
C VAL A 119 -12.16 6.26 -9.66
N GLY A 120 -12.91 5.77 -8.66
CA GLY A 120 -13.56 4.46 -8.67
C GLY A 120 -15.07 4.49 -8.94
N ARG A 121 -15.75 5.63 -8.76
CA ARG A 121 -17.14 5.83 -9.16
C ARG A 121 -17.26 6.99 -10.14
N LEU A 122 -17.06 6.68 -11.43
CA LEU A 122 -17.68 7.48 -12.49
C LEU A 122 -19.20 7.32 -12.38
N LYS A 123 -19.84 8.11 -11.51
CA LYS A 123 -21.25 8.47 -11.69
C LYS A 123 -21.26 9.58 -12.75
N PRO A 124 -21.96 9.40 -13.88
CA PRO A 124 -22.18 10.49 -14.81
C PRO A 124 -23.34 11.32 -14.25
N ASP A 125 -23.05 12.37 -13.46
CA ASP A 125 -23.75 13.63 -13.66
C ASP A 125 -23.11 14.82 -12.94
N GLU A 126 -23.07 15.91 -13.70
CA GLU A 126 -22.91 17.33 -13.40
C GLU A 126 -22.14 17.77 -12.14
N GLY A 127 -20.93 18.26 -12.40
CA GLY A 127 -20.30 19.27 -11.54
C GLY A 127 -18.92 18.93 -10.98
N GLN A 128 -17.96 18.53 -11.84
CA GLN A 128 -16.52 18.80 -11.67
C GLN A 128 -15.73 18.18 -12.83
N SER A 129 -15.76 18.85 -13.98
CA SER A 129 -14.83 18.60 -15.07
C SER A 129 -13.48 19.24 -14.72
N LEU A 130 -12.50 18.43 -14.30
CA LEU A 130 -11.09 18.85 -14.36
C LEU A 130 -10.14 17.80 -14.95
N LEU A 131 -10.62 16.63 -15.41
CA LEU A 131 -9.72 15.59 -15.94
C LEU A 131 -10.30 14.80 -17.12
N ARG A 132 -10.95 15.46 -18.09
CA ARG A 132 -11.16 14.86 -19.43
C ARG A 132 -11.24 15.91 -20.52
N GLU A 133 -10.39 15.70 -21.54
CA GLU A 133 -10.51 16.18 -22.91
C GLU A 133 -10.74 17.68 -23.09
N ASP A 134 -9.66 18.46 -22.94
CA ASP A 134 -9.59 19.78 -23.56
C ASP A 134 -8.70 19.68 -24.80
N SER A 135 -9.23 19.02 -25.84
CA SER A 135 -8.68 19.08 -27.19
C SER A 135 -9.34 20.16 -28.04
N GLU A 136 -10.29 20.94 -27.53
CA GLU A 136 -11.03 21.93 -28.34
C GLU A 136 -11.24 23.30 -27.68
N ASN A 137 -10.36 23.75 -26.78
CA ASN A 137 -10.32 25.17 -26.41
C ASN A 137 -9.01 25.85 -26.86
N PRO A 138 -8.99 26.51 -28.04
CA PRO A 138 -7.81 27.20 -28.55
C PRO A 138 -7.38 28.42 -27.73
N GLU A 139 -8.08 28.77 -26.64
CA GLU A 139 -7.74 29.90 -25.77
C GLU A 139 -7.01 29.52 -24.46
N ALA A 140 -6.92 28.24 -24.09
CA ALA A 140 -6.52 27.84 -22.74
C ALA A 140 -5.05 28.14 -22.36
N MET A 141 -4.17 28.43 -23.32
CA MET A 141 -2.75 28.72 -23.01
C MET A 141 -2.16 29.84 -23.88
N LYS A 142 -2.75 31.05 -23.88
CA LYS A 142 -2.17 32.20 -24.62
C LYS A 142 -0.79 32.65 -24.13
N ILE A 143 -0.48 32.51 -22.83
CA ILE A 143 0.80 32.96 -22.23
C ILE A 143 1.79 31.81 -22.01
N ALA A 144 1.28 30.58 -21.87
CA ALA A 144 2.05 29.39 -21.57
C ALA A 144 2.10 28.39 -22.74
N TRP A 145 1.88 28.86 -23.98
CA TRP A 145 1.80 28.02 -25.19
C TRP A 145 3.03 27.12 -25.40
N ARG A 146 4.23 27.57 -24.96
CA ARG A 146 5.46 26.76 -25.03
C ARG A 146 5.41 25.49 -24.19
N TYR A 147 4.59 25.47 -23.15
CA TYR A 147 4.42 24.33 -22.25
C TYR A 147 3.32 23.37 -22.71
N GLN A 148 2.48 23.77 -23.67
CA GLN A 148 1.38 22.95 -24.20
C GLN A 148 1.84 21.60 -24.76
N ASN A 149 3.03 21.59 -25.38
CA ASN A 149 3.63 20.41 -25.99
C ASN A 149 4.75 19.81 -25.14
N GLN A 150 4.92 20.22 -23.89
CA GLN A 150 5.92 19.58 -23.05
C GLN A 150 5.53 18.12 -22.78
N PRO A 151 6.49 17.20 -22.79
CA PRO A 151 6.25 15.83 -22.36
C PRO A 151 5.66 15.88 -20.96
N LYS A 152 4.42 15.40 -20.80
CA LYS A 152 3.83 15.22 -19.48
C LYS A 152 4.75 14.25 -18.75
N VAL A 153 5.53 14.75 -17.79
CA VAL A 153 6.41 13.93 -16.97
C VAL A 153 5.48 13.02 -16.16
N GLN A 154 5.23 11.83 -16.69
CA GLN A 154 4.62 10.76 -15.92
C GLN A 154 5.68 10.34 -14.92
N THR A 155 5.59 10.86 -13.70
CA THR A 155 6.35 10.31 -12.58
C THR A 155 6.09 8.82 -12.57
N ALA A 156 7.13 7.98 -12.65
CA ALA A 156 7.01 6.52 -12.74
C ALA A 156 6.06 5.93 -11.66
N LEU A 157 5.95 6.64 -10.53
CA LEU A 157 5.04 6.39 -9.41
C LEU A 157 3.54 6.38 -9.79
N ALA A 158 3.11 7.01 -10.88
CA ALA A 158 1.70 7.18 -11.24
C ALA A 158 1.14 6.10 -12.20
N SER A 159 2.01 5.24 -12.78
CA SER A 159 1.64 4.38 -13.92
C SER A 159 1.32 2.92 -13.57
N SER A 160 1.63 2.48 -12.35
CA SER A 160 1.20 1.17 -11.85
C SER A 160 -0.13 1.34 -11.12
N ALA A 161 -1.08 0.41 -11.30
CA ALA A 161 -2.31 0.35 -10.51
C ALA A 161 -1.99 0.68 -9.05
N ARG A 162 -2.59 1.75 -8.50
CA ARG A 162 -2.18 2.39 -7.23
C ARG A 162 -2.05 1.31 -6.16
N PHE A 163 -0.80 0.98 -5.82
CA PHE A 163 -0.44 -0.08 -4.89
C PHE A 163 -0.68 0.35 -3.43
N GLY A 164 -0.59 1.65 -3.17
CA GLY A 164 -0.92 2.27 -1.90
C GLY A 164 -1.71 3.56 -2.07
N HIS A 165 -2.18 4.10 -0.96
CA HIS A 165 -2.94 5.34 -0.92
C HIS A 165 -2.02 6.54 -0.65
N TYR A 166 -2.46 7.72 -1.06
CA TYR A 166 -1.82 8.97 -0.64
C TYR A 166 -2.53 9.46 0.61
N TYR A 167 -1.79 10.15 1.48
CA TYR A 167 -2.29 10.63 2.76
C TYR A 167 -2.01 12.10 2.93
N ASP A 168 -3.00 12.81 3.47
CA ASP A 168 -2.90 14.21 3.87
C ASP A 168 -2.55 14.26 5.36
N ALA A 169 -1.27 14.52 5.67
CA ALA A 169 -0.79 14.62 7.05
C ALA A 169 -1.36 15.82 7.83
N SER A 170 -1.99 16.79 7.14
CA SER A 170 -2.62 17.92 7.80
C SER A 170 -3.99 17.59 8.40
N LYS A 171 -4.54 16.41 8.07
CA LYS A 171 -5.86 15.96 8.51
C LYS A 171 -5.78 14.61 9.18
N THR A 172 -6.66 14.40 10.14
CA THR A 172 -6.77 13.14 10.88
C THR A 172 -7.81 12.21 10.26
N MET A 173 -7.55 10.91 10.31
CA MET A 173 -8.41 9.88 9.75
C MET A 173 -9.77 9.83 10.46
N ASP A 174 -10.83 9.74 9.66
CA ASP A 174 -12.21 9.64 10.14
C ASP A 174 -12.36 8.47 11.15
N PRO A 175 -12.94 8.71 12.35
CA PRO A 175 -13.19 7.64 13.33
C PRO A 175 -13.98 6.45 12.77
N GLU A 176 -14.90 6.65 11.83
CA GLU A 176 -15.65 5.54 11.23
C GLU A 176 -14.72 4.59 10.46
N LEU A 177 -13.80 5.16 9.68
CA LEU A 177 -12.81 4.39 8.93
C LEU A 177 -11.87 3.62 9.86
N ARG A 178 -11.46 4.21 10.99
CA ARG A 178 -10.61 3.55 12.00
C ARG A 178 -11.30 2.35 12.65
N GLN A 179 -12.63 2.36 12.74
CA GLN A 179 -13.41 1.26 13.32
C GLN A 179 -13.74 0.15 12.33
N THR A 180 -13.47 0.33 11.03
CA THR A 180 -13.72 -0.71 10.02
C THR A 180 -12.89 -1.97 10.24
N THR A 181 -11.75 -1.82 10.91
CA THR A 181 -10.72 -2.85 11.00
C THR A 181 -10.33 -3.09 12.45
N LYS A 182 -10.09 -4.36 12.78
CA LYS A 182 -9.72 -4.77 14.13
C LYS A 182 -8.32 -4.28 14.45
N CYS A 183 -8.21 -3.44 15.47
CA CYS A 183 -6.95 -2.92 15.98
C CYS A 183 -6.68 -3.51 17.36
N HIS A 184 -5.51 -4.14 17.50
CA HIS A 184 -5.00 -4.65 18.75
C HIS A 184 -3.89 -3.74 19.24
N SER A 185 -3.85 -3.46 20.54
CA SER A 185 -2.80 -2.62 21.13
C SER A 185 -2.15 -3.30 22.33
N PHE A 186 -0.87 -3.01 22.51
CA PHE A 186 -0.11 -3.34 23.71
C PHE A 186 0.63 -2.08 24.16
N TYR A 187 0.47 -1.72 25.42
CA TYR A 187 1.16 -0.57 26.01
C TYR A 187 1.99 -1.02 27.19
N GLN A 188 3.31 -0.87 27.08
CA GLN A 188 4.20 -1.09 28.21
C GLN A 188 4.14 0.16 29.11
N SER A 189 3.26 0.12 30.10
CA SER A 189 3.23 1.15 31.15
C SER A 189 4.56 1.13 31.90
N GLN A 190 5.25 2.27 31.93
CA GLN A 190 6.44 2.46 32.74
C GLN A 190 6.03 2.29 34.21
N VAL A 191 6.46 1.20 34.83
CA VAL A 191 6.43 1.09 36.29
C VAL A 191 7.38 2.16 36.82
N THR A 192 6.85 3.12 37.58
CA THR A 192 7.63 4.10 38.32
C THR A 192 8.67 3.36 39.18
N PRO A 193 9.97 3.71 39.13
CA PRO A 193 10.84 3.40 40.23
C PRO A 193 10.41 4.29 41.39
N GLU A 194 9.65 3.74 42.36
CA GLU A 194 9.40 4.46 43.60
C GLU A 194 10.74 4.69 44.31
N THR A 195 11.10 5.96 44.45
CA THR A 195 12.20 6.47 45.26
C THR A 195 11.87 6.31 46.75
N THR A 196 12.92 6.09 47.55
CA THR A 196 13.04 6.40 49.00
C THR A 196 12.61 5.34 50.03
N GLY A 197 13.57 4.48 50.41
CA GLY A 197 13.62 3.88 51.75
C GLY A 197 14.74 4.54 52.56
N SER A 198 14.41 5.57 53.33
CA SER A 198 15.28 6.22 54.30
C SER A 198 15.71 5.21 55.38
N ARG A 199 16.92 4.67 55.25
CA ARG A 199 17.57 3.87 56.30
C ARG A 199 17.95 4.82 57.44
N LYS A 200 17.11 4.87 58.47
CA LYS A 200 17.51 5.42 59.78
C LYS A 200 18.72 4.63 60.26
N GLU A 201 19.85 5.30 60.45
CA GLU A 201 20.93 4.80 61.30
C GLU A 201 20.36 4.62 62.71
N VAL A 202 20.14 3.37 63.09
CA VAL A 202 19.96 2.99 64.49
C VAL A 202 21.36 2.83 65.06
N ASN A 203 21.72 3.79 65.91
CA ASN A 203 22.87 3.78 66.79
C ASN A 203 22.78 2.57 67.73
N GLU A 204 23.77 1.67 67.71
CA GLU A 204 23.90 0.61 68.71
C GLU A 204 25.32 0.58 69.29
N ARG A 205 25.39 1.12 70.53
CA ARG A 205 26.30 0.86 71.67
C ARG A 205 27.81 0.85 71.46
#